data_AF-A0A0G0BJA3-F1
#
_entry.id   AF-A0A0G0BJA3-F1
#
_cell.length_a   1.000
_cell.length_b   1.000
_cell.length_c   1.000
_cell.angle_alpha   90.00
_cell.angle_beta   90.00
_cell.angle_gamma   90.00
#
_symmetry.space_group_name_H-M   'P 1'
#
loop_
_entity.id
_entity.type
_entity.pdbx_description
1 polymer ?
#
loop_
_entity_poly.entity_id
_entity_poly.type
_entity_poly.pdbx_seq_one_letter_code
_entity_poly.pdbx_strand_id
1 'polypeptide(L)'
;MKKYAWFSMSVLALMGFLKIFSIIPFNRMSADDFAYGSTVFSQGFWKAQLSWYLSWSGRFTSTFLQTFFGAYSSNSGNSSLFSIITLSLLFFALLSFFRSFLNLKLKNVYLYILSSMALVSLYFITPNKMETWYWLSGTITYLWPIIFILLALSSKKLLLVFLFTLLAVGGNETFGLMVNLILLGSLVYVFIFKKSKKYLLIMFISSITSLLIVYLSPGNSIRAVGGGSDSMNILGSIFYSVQEGPKLLYYLIIKNIIFLSSLTAVLSYVFSQFNKRIYIDKEKIYLNIGSILSLLVIASILYVFPAFKTLGRLPPDRSDITLMFLVLMSVFIVSWHARGIMQNKLLTLLFSFILFISSFSLTSTLGGDVYIARNYSLAFDQMILKIKEASSSGKDELVVINKLPEAGLVANAQTKSDQSDWINKSIADYFKIKGIIAK
;
A
#
# COMPACT_ATOMS: atom_id res chain seq x y z
N MET A 1 -27.00 9.69 19.44
CA MET A 1 -26.52 8.68 18.46
C MET A 1 -25.68 9.26 17.34
N LYS A 2 -26.24 10.10 16.46
CA LYS A 2 -25.47 10.77 15.39
C LYS A 2 -24.17 11.42 15.90
N LYS A 3 -24.24 12.17 17.01
CA LYS A 3 -23.07 12.80 17.62
C LYS A 3 -21.98 11.81 18.02
N TYR A 4 -22.33 10.67 18.63
CA TYR A 4 -21.36 9.66 19.09
C TYR A 4 -20.66 8.94 17.94
N ALA A 5 -21.39 8.56 16.89
CA ALA A 5 -20.79 7.94 15.70
C ALA A 5 -19.80 8.89 15.02
N TRP A 6 -20.19 10.15 14.79
CA TRP A 6 -19.25 11.13 14.22
C TRP A 6 -18.07 11.44 15.15
N PHE A 7 -18.31 11.47 16.47
CA PHE A 7 -17.25 11.66 17.45
C PHE A 7 -16.22 10.53 17.41
N SER A 8 -16.63 9.26 17.50
CA SER A 8 -15.70 8.12 17.44
C SER A 8 -14.93 8.06 16.12
N MET A 9 -15.59 8.33 15.00
CA MET A 9 -14.96 8.46 13.68
C MET A 9 -13.90 9.59 13.64
N SER A 10 -14.21 10.73 14.25
CA SER A 10 -13.31 11.89 14.28
C SER A 10 -12.12 11.66 15.20
N VAL A 11 -12.34 11.01 16.35
CA VAL A 11 -11.26 10.61 17.28
C VAL A 11 -10.35 9.60 16.61
N LEU A 12 -10.89 8.56 15.96
CA LEU A 12 -10.09 7.59 15.20
C LEU A 12 -9.25 8.28 14.14
N ALA A 13 -9.85 9.16 13.34
CA ALA A 13 -9.13 9.95 12.35
C ALA A 13 -8.00 10.74 13.01
N LEU A 14 -8.29 11.54 14.04
CA LEU A 14 -7.30 12.39 14.71
C LEU A 14 -6.13 11.58 15.29
N MET A 15 -6.42 10.50 16.03
CA MET A 15 -5.41 9.64 16.65
C MET A 15 -4.56 8.92 15.60
N GLY A 16 -5.17 8.45 14.51
CA GLY A 16 -4.44 7.85 13.40
C GLY A 16 -3.56 8.83 12.64
N PHE A 17 -4.05 10.04 12.37
CA PHE A 17 -3.23 11.10 11.77
C PHE A 17 -2.05 11.44 12.69
N LEU A 18 -2.29 11.61 13.99
CA LEU A 18 -1.22 11.84 14.96
C LEU A 18 -0.16 10.73 14.90
N LYS A 19 -0.59 9.46 14.85
CA LYS A 19 0.32 8.31 14.76
C LYS A 19 1.13 8.29 13.47
N ILE A 20 0.49 8.49 12.32
CA ILE A 20 1.15 8.39 11.01
C ILE A 20 2.13 9.56 10.84
N PHE A 21 1.69 10.79 11.11
CA PHE A 21 2.47 11.99 10.80
C PHE A 21 3.59 12.28 11.82
N SER A 22 3.51 11.75 13.03
CA SER A 22 4.58 11.88 14.03
C SER A 22 5.85 11.08 13.71
N ILE A 23 5.73 10.00 12.92
CA ILE A 23 6.86 9.15 12.54
C ILE A 23 7.60 9.68 11.30
N ILE A 24 6.89 10.38 10.41
CA ILE A 24 7.40 10.88 9.12
C ILE A 24 8.75 11.61 9.21
N PRO A 25 8.98 12.56 10.16
CA PRO A 25 10.23 13.33 10.21
C PRO A 25 11.50 12.47 10.38
N PHE A 26 11.33 11.27 10.91
CA PHE A 26 12.42 10.34 11.19
C PHE A 26 12.67 9.36 10.05
N ASN A 27 11.88 9.43 8.97
CA ASN A 27 11.99 8.46 7.89
C ASN A 27 13.29 8.66 7.09
N ARG A 28 14.02 7.57 6.86
CA ARG A 28 15.30 7.52 6.14
C ARG A 28 15.26 6.43 5.08
N MET A 29 16.12 6.55 4.08
CA MET A 29 16.28 5.55 3.03
C MET A 29 16.79 4.21 3.60
N SER A 30 16.27 3.12 3.06
CA SER A 30 16.81 1.77 3.23
C SER A 30 17.82 1.44 2.13
N ALA A 31 18.47 0.28 2.22
CA ALA A 31 19.50 -0.18 1.29
C ALA A 31 19.05 -0.19 -0.18
N ASP A 32 17.86 -0.74 -0.46
CA ASP A 32 17.30 -0.78 -1.81
C ASP A 32 17.12 0.63 -2.40
N ASP A 33 16.73 1.59 -1.56
CA ASP A 33 16.49 2.96 -2.00
C ASP A 33 17.81 3.60 -2.47
N PHE A 34 18.93 3.27 -1.81
CA PHE A 34 20.27 3.66 -2.26
C PHE A 34 20.66 2.97 -3.59
N ALA A 35 20.35 1.68 -3.76
CA ALA A 35 20.63 0.97 -5.02
C ALA A 35 19.91 1.61 -6.22
N TYR A 36 18.64 2.01 -6.04
CA TYR A 36 17.89 2.73 -7.07
C TYR A 36 18.53 4.06 -7.44
N GLY A 37 18.94 4.84 -6.45
CA GLY A 37 19.57 6.14 -6.71
C GLY A 37 21.00 6.05 -7.26
N SER A 38 21.81 5.08 -6.83
CA SER A 38 23.19 4.89 -7.32
C SER A 38 23.21 4.51 -8.80
N THR A 39 22.21 3.73 -9.24
CA THR A 39 22.03 3.39 -10.66
C THR A 39 21.72 4.63 -11.51
N VAL A 40 20.95 5.60 -10.97
CA VAL A 40 20.70 6.88 -11.64
C VAL A 40 21.98 7.71 -11.74
N PHE A 41 22.78 7.77 -10.66
CA PHE A 41 24.03 8.54 -10.66
C PHE A 41 25.12 7.96 -11.55
N SER A 42 25.12 6.64 -11.77
CA SER A 42 26.11 5.96 -12.60
C SER A 42 25.73 5.94 -14.09
N GLN A 43 24.45 5.74 -14.42
CA GLN A 43 24.01 5.52 -15.81
C GLN A 43 23.14 6.65 -16.37
N GLY A 44 22.62 7.54 -15.53
CA GLY A 44 21.58 8.50 -15.88
C GLY A 44 20.18 7.90 -15.79
N PHE A 45 19.17 8.77 -15.62
CA PHE A 45 17.82 8.36 -15.24
C PHE A 45 17.15 7.37 -16.22
N TRP A 46 17.22 7.64 -17.53
CA TRP A 46 16.58 6.78 -18.54
C TRP A 46 17.28 5.45 -18.73
N LYS A 47 18.63 5.42 -18.71
CA LYS A 47 19.38 4.17 -18.78
C LYS A 47 19.15 3.32 -17.53
N ALA A 48 18.99 3.95 -16.35
CA ALA A 48 18.60 3.24 -15.14
C ALA A 48 17.26 2.53 -15.30
N GLN A 49 16.25 3.16 -15.91
CA GLN A 49 14.94 2.49 -16.15
C GLN A 49 15.10 1.26 -17.04
N LEU A 50 15.86 1.39 -18.12
CA LEU A 50 16.12 0.29 -19.03
C LEU A 50 16.90 -0.83 -18.33
N SER A 51 17.92 -0.49 -17.54
CA SER A 51 18.69 -1.43 -16.72
C SER A 51 17.76 -2.22 -15.79
N TRP A 52 16.93 -1.53 -15.00
CA TRP A 52 15.98 -2.20 -14.08
C TRP A 52 14.99 -3.09 -14.81
N TYR A 53 14.46 -2.64 -15.95
CA TYR A 53 13.53 -3.43 -16.77
C TYR A 53 14.18 -4.71 -17.34
N LEU A 54 15.45 -4.63 -17.73
CA LEU A 54 16.16 -5.75 -18.32
C LEU A 54 16.75 -6.69 -17.28
N SER A 55 17.18 -6.21 -16.11
CA SER A 55 17.98 -6.98 -15.15
C SER A 55 17.26 -7.35 -13.85
N TRP A 56 16.15 -6.69 -13.51
CA TRP A 56 15.55 -6.84 -12.18
C TRP A 56 14.03 -6.98 -12.16
N SER A 57 13.28 -6.05 -12.74
CA SER A 57 11.84 -6.04 -12.60
C SER A 57 11.13 -5.28 -13.71
N GLY A 58 10.01 -5.85 -14.17
CA GLY A 58 9.11 -5.21 -15.13
C GLY A 58 8.19 -4.15 -14.56
N ARG A 59 8.23 -3.89 -13.24
CA ARG A 59 7.38 -2.93 -12.52
C ARG A 59 7.74 -1.47 -12.86
N PHE A 60 7.56 -1.07 -14.10
CA PHE A 60 8.06 0.19 -14.64
C PHE A 60 7.58 1.43 -13.87
N THR A 61 6.36 1.43 -13.33
CA THR A 61 5.89 2.55 -12.50
C THR A 61 6.66 2.62 -11.18
N SER A 62 6.85 1.47 -10.53
CA SER A 62 7.54 1.42 -9.24
C SER A 62 9.02 1.74 -9.38
N THR A 63 9.70 1.16 -10.38
CA THR A 63 11.12 1.45 -10.63
C THR A 63 11.32 2.92 -11.01
N PHE A 64 10.43 3.50 -11.81
CA PHE A 64 10.47 4.93 -12.15
C PHE A 64 10.37 5.81 -10.90
N LEU A 65 9.40 5.55 -10.03
CA LEU A 65 9.22 6.36 -8.83
C LEU A 65 10.33 6.10 -7.80
N GLN A 66 10.79 4.86 -7.65
CA GLN A 66 11.88 4.49 -6.74
C GLN A 66 13.19 5.17 -7.13
N THR A 67 13.55 5.13 -8.41
CA THR A 67 14.73 5.85 -8.93
C THR A 67 14.57 7.36 -8.82
N PHE A 68 13.38 7.91 -9.09
CA PHE A 68 13.12 9.34 -8.95
C PHE A 68 13.30 9.82 -7.51
N PHE A 69 12.62 9.18 -6.55
CA PHE A 69 12.73 9.58 -5.14
C PHE A 69 14.07 9.19 -4.53
N GLY A 70 14.66 8.05 -4.90
CA GLY A 70 15.98 7.63 -4.43
C GLY A 70 17.09 8.58 -4.88
N ALA A 71 17.01 9.11 -6.12
CA ALA A 71 17.92 10.15 -6.59
C ALA A 71 17.63 11.52 -5.93
N TYR A 72 16.37 11.89 -5.75
CA TYR A 72 15.98 13.17 -5.13
C TYR A 72 16.39 13.29 -3.66
N SER A 73 16.20 12.22 -2.88
CA SER A 73 16.61 12.15 -1.46
C SER A 73 18.12 12.39 -1.26
N SER A 74 18.89 12.27 -2.35
CA SER A 74 20.27 12.70 -2.57
C SER A 74 21.12 12.64 -1.29
N ASN A 75 21.70 13.77 -0.91
CA ASN A 75 22.76 13.80 0.08
C ASN A 75 22.28 13.40 1.47
N SER A 76 21.02 13.62 1.85
CA SER A 76 20.60 13.41 3.24
C SER A 76 20.14 11.99 3.56
N GLY A 77 19.76 11.20 2.55
CA GLY A 77 19.03 9.96 2.78
C GLY A 77 17.66 10.16 3.45
N ASN A 78 17.16 11.40 3.53
CA ASN A 78 15.91 11.74 4.19
C ASN A 78 14.71 11.47 3.26
N SER A 79 13.79 10.62 3.71
CA SER A 79 12.59 10.22 2.94
C SER A 79 11.29 10.82 3.49
N SER A 80 11.39 11.86 4.34
CA SER A 80 10.23 12.53 4.95
C SER A 80 9.34 13.20 3.91
N LEU A 81 9.93 13.93 2.95
CA LEU A 81 9.16 14.62 1.90
C LEU A 81 8.38 13.63 1.04
N PHE A 82 9.01 12.52 0.65
CA PHE A 82 8.36 11.42 -0.06
C PHE A 82 7.14 10.89 0.71
N SER A 83 7.28 10.71 2.02
CA SER A 83 6.20 10.22 2.88
C SER A 83 5.03 11.20 2.93
N ILE A 84 5.31 12.51 3.06
CA ILE A 84 4.30 13.57 3.04
C ILE A 84 3.56 13.58 1.70
N ILE A 85 4.28 13.51 0.59
CA ILE A 85 3.70 13.48 -0.77
C ILE A 85 2.79 12.26 -0.92
N THR A 86 3.29 11.07 -0.57
CA THR A 86 2.53 9.82 -0.70
C THR A 86 1.25 9.84 0.12
N LEU A 87 1.31 10.25 1.38
CA LEU A 87 0.15 10.28 2.26
C LEU A 87 -0.86 11.35 1.87
N SER A 88 -0.38 12.51 1.42
CA SER A 88 -1.24 13.57 0.89
C SER A 88 -1.96 13.09 -0.36
N LEU A 89 -1.25 12.46 -1.30
CA LEU A 89 -1.83 11.91 -2.53
C LEU A 89 -2.84 10.79 -2.23
N LEU A 90 -2.55 9.90 -1.27
CA LEU A 90 -3.50 8.88 -0.85
C LEU A 90 -4.77 9.49 -0.25
N PHE A 91 -4.62 10.49 0.62
CA PHE A 91 -5.76 11.21 1.18
C PHE A 91 -6.60 11.89 0.09
N PHE A 92 -5.98 12.59 -0.85
CA PHE A 92 -6.67 13.23 -1.97
C PHE A 92 -7.32 12.23 -2.92
N ALA A 93 -6.71 11.08 -3.16
CA ALA A 93 -7.27 10.00 -3.97
C ALA A 93 -8.52 9.41 -3.30
N LEU A 94 -8.48 9.15 -2.00
CA LEU A 94 -9.64 8.72 -1.21
C LEU A 94 -10.76 9.77 -1.21
N LEU A 95 -10.41 11.05 -1.03
CA LEU A 95 -11.37 12.17 -1.08
C LEU A 95 -12.06 12.28 -2.44
N SER A 96 -11.27 12.18 -3.51
CA SER A 96 -11.78 12.19 -4.88
C SER A 96 -12.68 10.98 -5.15
N PHE A 97 -12.26 9.80 -4.66
CA PHE A 97 -13.00 8.56 -4.79
C PHE A 97 -14.35 8.65 -4.09
N PHE A 98 -14.39 9.00 -2.81
CA PHE A 98 -15.65 9.12 -2.09
C PHE A 98 -16.56 10.20 -2.67
N ARG A 99 -16.01 11.32 -3.14
CA ARG A 99 -16.79 12.37 -3.80
C ARG A 99 -17.43 11.87 -5.10
N SER A 100 -16.69 11.14 -5.93
CA SER A 100 -17.18 10.60 -7.21
C SER A 100 -18.12 9.41 -7.02
N PHE A 101 -17.71 8.44 -6.20
CA PHE A 101 -18.36 7.15 -6.04
C PHE A 101 -19.66 7.22 -5.26
N LEU A 102 -19.68 7.96 -4.13
CA LEU A 102 -20.89 8.03 -3.33
C LEU A 102 -21.95 8.92 -4.00
N ASN A 103 -21.55 9.86 -4.87
CA ASN A 103 -22.43 10.87 -5.48
C ASN A 103 -23.39 11.52 -4.46
N LEU A 104 -23.00 11.50 -3.19
CA LEU A 104 -23.82 12.01 -2.11
C LEU A 104 -23.60 13.51 -2.06
N LYS A 105 -24.69 14.28 -1.95
CA LYS A 105 -24.66 15.71 -1.64
C LYS A 105 -24.25 15.93 -0.17
N LEU A 106 -23.12 15.35 0.24
CA LEU A 106 -22.57 15.52 1.58
C LEU A 106 -21.91 16.89 1.67
N LYS A 107 -22.02 17.49 2.86
CA LYS A 107 -21.13 18.59 3.24
C LYS A 107 -19.69 18.09 3.19
N ASN A 108 -18.76 18.94 2.73
CA ASN A 108 -17.35 18.59 2.56
C ASN A 108 -16.73 17.98 3.83
N VAL A 109 -17.12 18.44 5.02
CA VAL A 109 -16.64 17.90 6.31
C VAL A 109 -16.82 16.38 6.44
N TYR A 110 -17.92 15.82 5.95
CA TYR A 110 -18.17 14.37 6.03
C TYR A 110 -17.29 13.59 5.04
N LEU A 111 -17.01 14.16 3.87
CA LEU A 111 -16.08 13.56 2.91
C LEU A 111 -14.66 13.54 3.48
N TYR A 112 -14.23 14.61 4.14
CA TYR A 112 -12.94 14.64 4.83
C TYR A 112 -12.86 13.57 5.92
N ILE A 113 -13.89 13.46 6.78
CA ILE A 113 -13.90 12.42 7.83
C ILE A 113 -13.87 11.01 7.23
N LEU A 114 -14.66 10.71 6.20
CA LEU A 114 -14.67 9.38 5.55
C LEU A 114 -13.32 9.05 4.91
N SER A 115 -12.69 10.02 4.26
CA SER A 115 -11.37 9.85 3.63
C SER A 115 -10.29 9.65 4.68
N SER A 116 -10.32 10.45 5.75
CA SER A 116 -9.43 10.31 6.91
C SER A 116 -9.56 8.95 7.56
N MET A 117 -10.80 8.48 7.75
CA MET A 117 -11.05 7.17 8.31
C MET A 117 -10.59 6.04 7.40
N ALA A 118 -10.80 6.11 6.09
CA ALA A 118 -10.32 5.09 5.18
C ALA A 118 -8.79 5.00 5.22
N LEU A 119 -8.09 6.14 5.21
CA LEU A 119 -6.64 6.20 5.33
C LEU A 119 -6.15 5.57 6.64
N VAL A 120 -6.69 6.01 7.78
CA VAL A 120 -6.30 5.52 9.11
C VAL A 120 -6.68 4.05 9.29
N SER A 121 -7.84 3.62 8.79
CA SER A 121 -8.27 2.22 8.87
C SER A 121 -7.35 1.33 8.05
N LEU A 122 -6.93 1.77 6.85
CA LEU A 122 -5.97 1.04 6.04
C LEU A 122 -4.63 0.90 6.78
N TYR A 123 -4.15 1.98 7.42
CA TYR A 123 -2.93 1.94 8.25
C TYR A 123 -3.09 0.96 9.41
N PHE A 124 -4.20 1.03 10.14
CA PHE A 124 -4.48 0.18 11.30
C PHE A 124 -4.36 -1.30 10.94
N ILE A 125 -5.07 -1.71 9.89
CA ILE A 125 -5.21 -3.10 9.48
C ILE A 125 -4.03 -3.63 8.63
N THR A 126 -3.08 -2.77 8.25
CA THR A 126 -1.88 -3.19 7.52
C THR A 126 -0.98 -4.04 8.44
N PRO A 127 -0.63 -5.28 8.07
CA PRO A 127 0.21 -6.16 8.88
C PRO A 127 1.61 -5.59 9.13
N ASN A 128 2.36 -5.29 8.05
CA ASN A 128 3.71 -4.74 8.14
C ASN A 128 3.70 -3.22 7.86
N LYS A 129 3.58 -2.42 8.92
CA LYS A 129 3.50 -0.96 8.82
C LYS A 129 4.83 -0.34 8.35
N MET A 130 5.96 -0.85 8.84
CA MET A 130 7.29 -0.34 8.51
C MET A 130 7.56 -0.41 7.01
N GLU A 131 7.47 -1.62 6.44
CA GLU A 131 7.81 -1.86 5.04
C GLU A 131 6.80 -1.27 4.06
N THR A 132 5.55 -1.07 4.49
CA THR A 132 4.47 -0.65 3.60
C THR A 132 4.24 0.86 3.60
N TRP A 133 4.46 1.53 4.73
CA TRP A 133 4.12 2.95 4.89
C TRP A 133 5.34 3.86 4.94
N TYR A 134 6.48 3.37 5.44
CA TYR A 134 7.65 4.21 5.67
C TYR A 134 8.83 3.81 4.77
N TRP A 135 8.99 2.54 4.42
CA TRP A 135 10.00 2.15 3.45
C TRP A 135 9.64 2.60 2.03
N LEU A 136 10.47 3.45 1.42
CA LEU A 136 10.23 4.05 0.11
C LEU A 136 9.93 3.01 -0.97
N SER A 137 10.77 1.98 -1.11
CA SER A 137 10.56 0.98 -2.16
C SER A 137 9.29 0.15 -1.93
N GLY A 138 8.98 -0.22 -0.69
CA GLY A 138 7.74 -0.94 -0.36
C GLY A 138 6.51 -0.07 -0.54
N THR A 139 6.50 1.15 0.01
CA THR A 139 5.43 2.14 -0.15
C THR A 139 5.11 2.42 -1.62
N ILE A 140 6.12 2.62 -2.47
CA ILE A 140 5.91 2.81 -3.90
C ILE A 140 5.32 1.56 -4.55
N THR A 141 5.79 0.37 -4.18
CA THR A 141 5.30 -0.88 -4.78
C THR A 141 3.85 -1.19 -4.39
N TYR A 142 3.38 -0.78 -3.21
CA TYR A 142 2.08 -1.23 -2.70
C TYR A 142 1.04 -0.12 -2.54
N LEU A 143 1.42 1.06 -2.06
CA LEU A 143 0.49 2.17 -1.84
C LEU A 143 0.24 3.00 -3.10
N TRP A 144 1.27 3.28 -3.91
CA TRP A 144 1.08 4.09 -5.13
C TRP A 144 0.13 3.43 -6.16
N PRO A 145 0.16 2.11 -6.38
CA PRO A 145 -0.87 1.43 -7.17
C PRO A 145 -2.30 1.68 -6.67
N ILE A 146 -2.50 1.67 -5.36
CA ILE A 146 -3.79 1.96 -4.72
C ILE A 146 -4.18 3.43 -4.97
N ILE A 147 -3.25 4.37 -4.82
CA ILE A 147 -3.48 5.80 -5.13
C ILE A 147 -3.95 5.95 -6.58
N PHE A 148 -3.22 5.35 -7.53
CA PHE A 148 -3.54 5.47 -8.93
C PHE A 148 -4.88 4.83 -9.30
N ILE A 149 -5.23 3.65 -8.77
CA ILE A 149 -6.54 3.06 -9.09
C ILE A 149 -7.70 3.91 -8.52
N LEU A 150 -7.52 4.49 -7.33
CA LEU A 150 -8.53 5.38 -6.74
C LEU A 150 -8.72 6.64 -7.60
N LEU A 151 -7.63 7.22 -8.10
CA LEU A 151 -7.69 8.35 -9.03
C LEU A 151 -8.33 7.96 -10.39
N ALA A 152 -8.04 6.77 -10.91
CA ALA A 152 -8.67 6.25 -12.13
C ALA A 152 -10.20 6.14 -11.95
N LEU A 153 -10.65 5.52 -10.85
CA LEU A 153 -12.07 5.37 -10.53
C LEU A 153 -12.78 6.71 -10.27
N SER A 154 -12.03 7.74 -9.88
CA SER A 154 -12.57 9.08 -9.61
C SER A 154 -12.65 9.96 -10.86
N SER A 155 -11.89 9.64 -11.90
CA SER A 155 -11.74 10.49 -13.07
C SER A 155 -12.87 10.32 -14.08
N LYS A 156 -13.30 11.44 -14.66
CA LYS A 156 -14.24 11.48 -15.81
C LYS A 156 -13.52 11.63 -17.15
N LYS A 157 -12.21 11.87 -17.16
CA LYS A 157 -11.42 12.05 -18.39
C LYS A 157 -10.81 10.71 -18.79
N LEU A 158 -11.20 10.19 -19.96
CA LEU A 158 -10.79 8.86 -20.44
C LEU A 158 -9.27 8.70 -20.51
N LEU A 159 -8.53 9.75 -20.92
CA LEU A 159 -7.07 9.74 -20.93
C LEU A 159 -6.47 9.55 -19.53
N LEU A 160 -7.00 10.25 -18.52
CA LEU A 160 -6.53 10.08 -17.13
C LEU A 160 -6.90 8.70 -16.57
N VAL A 161 -8.06 8.17 -16.94
CA VAL A 161 -8.47 6.81 -16.56
C VAL A 161 -7.50 5.77 -17.14
N PHE A 162 -7.14 5.92 -18.42
CA PHE A 162 -6.14 5.09 -19.07
C PHE A 162 -4.78 5.21 -18.35
N LEU A 163 -4.25 6.43 -18.19
CA LEU A 163 -2.94 6.66 -17.60
C LEU A 163 -2.85 6.16 -16.15
N PHE A 164 -3.82 6.48 -15.30
CA PHE A 164 -3.79 6.04 -13.91
C PHE A 164 -3.97 4.52 -13.78
N THR A 165 -4.77 3.89 -14.62
CA THR A 165 -4.87 2.42 -14.60
C THR A 165 -3.56 1.77 -15.07
N LEU A 166 -2.91 2.36 -16.07
CA LEU A 166 -1.61 1.91 -16.59
C LEU A 166 -0.55 1.99 -15.47
N LEU A 167 -0.50 3.12 -14.78
CA LEU A 167 0.44 3.32 -13.68
C LEU A 167 0.15 2.40 -12.49
N ALA A 168 -1.12 2.18 -12.15
CA ALA A 168 -1.51 1.31 -11.05
C ALA A 168 -1.02 -0.13 -11.25
N VAL A 169 -1.32 -0.71 -12.42
CA VAL A 169 -0.90 -2.08 -12.75
C VAL A 169 0.62 -2.16 -12.93
N GLY A 170 1.24 -1.12 -13.49
CA GLY A 170 2.68 -1.06 -13.72
C GLY A 170 3.53 -0.99 -12.46
N GLY A 171 2.92 -0.71 -11.30
CA GLY A 171 3.64 -0.68 -10.03
C GLY A 171 3.70 -2.03 -9.32
N ASN A 172 2.77 -2.94 -9.60
CA ASN A 172 2.59 -4.17 -8.84
C ASN A 172 1.86 -5.24 -9.64
N GLU A 173 2.57 -6.31 -10.01
CA GLU A 173 2.03 -7.42 -10.81
C GLU A 173 0.87 -8.15 -10.11
N THR A 174 0.96 -8.37 -8.80
CA THR A 174 -0.06 -9.09 -8.04
C THR A 174 -1.34 -8.28 -7.97
N PHE A 175 -1.23 -6.97 -7.70
CA PHE A 175 -2.36 -6.06 -7.77
C PHE A 175 -2.91 -5.94 -9.19
N GLY A 176 -2.03 -5.90 -10.18
CA GLY A 176 -2.36 -5.87 -11.59
C GLY A 176 -3.24 -7.04 -12.03
N LEU A 177 -2.90 -8.25 -11.62
CA LEU A 177 -3.66 -9.45 -11.92
C LEU A 177 -5.07 -9.40 -11.28
N MET A 178 -5.17 -8.95 -10.03
CA MET A 178 -6.46 -8.74 -9.36
C MET A 178 -7.33 -7.69 -10.07
N VAL A 179 -6.75 -6.53 -10.43
CA VAL A 179 -7.46 -5.45 -11.14
C VAL A 179 -7.98 -5.95 -12.50
N ASN A 180 -7.16 -6.68 -13.26
CA ASN A 180 -7.57 -7.22 -14.56
C ASN A 180 -8.77 -8.16 -14.45
N LEU A 181 -8.79 -9.04 -13.44
CA LEU A 181 -9.88 -10.00 -13.26
C LEU A 181 -11.17 -9.33 -12.77
N ILE A 182 -11.07 -8.36 -11.87
CA ILE A 182 -12.23 -7.55 -11.44
C ILE A 182 -12.81 -6.78 -12.63
N LEU A 183 -11.96 -6.19 -13.48
CA LEU A 183 -12.40 -5.47 -14.67
C LEU A 183 -13.02 -6.40 -15.72
N LEU A 184 -12.44 -7.59 -15.95
CA LEU A 184 -13.01 -8.59 -16.85
C LEU A 184 -14.40 -9.04 -16.39
N GLY A 185 -14.55 -9.41 -15.11
CA GLY A 185 -15.86 -9.77 -14.55
C GLY A 185 -16.87 -8.64 -14.65
N SER A 186 -16.42 -7.40 -14.41
CA SER A 186 -17.26 -6.19 -14.56
C SER A 186 -17.70 -5.96 -16.01
N LEU A 187 -16.83 -6.22 -16.99
CA LEU A 187 -17.15 -6.11 -18.41
C LEU A 187 -18.13 -7.20 -18.87
N VAL A 188 -17.92 -8.45 -18.45
CA VAL A 188 -18.84 -9.56 -18.73
C VAL A 188 -20.23 -9.23 -18.18
N TYR A 189 -20.32 -8.76 -16.94
CA TYR A 189 -21.58 -8.30 -16.35
C TYR A 189 -22.24 -7.19 -17.18
N VAL A 190 -21.48 -6.14 -17.53
CA VAL A 190 -21.99 -5.01 -18.29
C VAL A 190 -22.47 -5.40 -19.69
N PHE A 191 -21.78 -6.34 -20.34
CA PHE A 191 -22.13 -6.90 -21.64
C PHE A 191 -23.45 -7.68 -21.56
N ILE A 192 -23.59 -8.59 -20.60
CA ILE A 192 -24.82 -9.38 -20.38
C ILE A 192 -26.03 -8.46 -20.13
N PHE A 193 -25.85 -7.39 -19.35
CA PHE A 193 -26.94 -6.46 -19.00
C PHE A 193 -27.05 -5.25 -19.94
N LYS A 194 -26.40 -5.30 -21.12
CA LYS A 194 -26.45 -4.28 -22.20
C LYS A 194 -26.22 -2.84 -21.72
N LYS A 195 -25.32 -2.63 -20.76
CA LYS A 195 -24.94 -1.28 -20.30
C LYS A 195 -23.73 -0.79 -21.08
N SER A 196 -23.70 0.47 -21.49
CA SER A 196 -22.46 1.06 -22.03
C SER A 196 -21.60 1.59 -20.90
N LYS A 197 -20.35 1.15 -20.80
CA LYS A 197 -19.36 1.74 -19.88
C LYS A 197 -17.98 1.83 -20.54
N LYS A 198 -17.83 2.78 -21.47
CA LYS A 198 -16.54 3.14 -22.12
C LYS A 198 -15.37 3.20 -21.13
N TYR A 199 -15.61 3.73 -19.93
CA TYR A 199 -14.62 3.78 -18.84
C TYR A 199 -14.05 2.42 -18.46
N LEU A 200 -14.89 1.40 -18.27
CA LEU A 200 -14.43 0.05 -17.88
C LEU A 200 -13.61 -0.60 -18.98
N LEU A 201 -14.01 -0.41 -20.25
CA LEU A 201 -13.25 -0.93 -21.39
C LEU A 201 -11.86 -0.28 -21.46
N ILE A 202 -11.78 1.04 -21.28
CA ILE A 202 -10.50 1.76 -21.29
C ILE A 202 -9.62 1.34 -20.10
N MET A 203 -10.21 1.19 -18.90
CA MET A 203 -9.47 0.64 -17.76
C MET A 203 -8.93 -0.75 -18.06
N PHE A 204 -9.74 -1.63 -18.65
CA PHE A 204 -9.32 -3.01 -18.96
C PHE A 204 -8.23 -3.07 -20.03
N ILE A 205 -8.35 -2.29 -21.11
CA ILE A 205 -7.31 -2.19 -22.15
C ILE A 205 -6.01 -1.68 -21.53
N SER A 206 -6.10 -0.64 -20.70
CA SER A 206 -4.94 -0.09 -19.99
C SER A 206 -4.29 -1.10 -19.03
N SER A 207 -5.09 -1.81 -18.23
CA SER A 207 -4.61 -2.79 -17.27
C SER A 207 -3.97 -4.01 -17.94
N ILE A 208 -4.52 -4.49 -19.06
CA ILE A 208 -3.91 -5.58 -19.84
C ILE A 208 -2.60 -5.11 -20.48
N THR A 209 -2.60 -3.92 -21.08
CA THR A 209 -1.38 -3.34 -21.69
C THR A 209 -0.26 -3.23 -20.66
N SER A 210 -0.56 -2.68 -19.48
CA SER A 210 0.43 -2.58 -18.41
C SER A 210 0.87 -3.95 -17.88
N LEU A 211 -0.05 -4.91 -17.73
CA LEU A 211 0.29 -6.25 -17.25
C LEU A 211 1.22 -6.95 -18.26
N LEU A 212 0.99 -6.78 -19.56
CA LEU A 212 1.86 -7.31 -20.61
C LEU A 212 3.26 -6.71 -20.54
N ILE A 213 3.39 -5.39 -20.37
CA ILE A 213 4.70 -4.73 -20.21
C ILE A 213 5.45 -5.29 -19.00
N VAL A 214 4.76 -5.45 -17.86
CA VAL A 214 5.36 -6.01 -16.65
C VAL A 214 5.74 -7.47 -16.86
N TYR A 215 4.84 -8.28 -17.42
CA TYR A 215 5.04 -9.72 -17.58
C TYR A 215 6.16 -10.06 -18.57
N LEU A 216 6.27 -9.33 -19.67
CA LEU A 216 7.27 -9.57 -20.73
C LEU A 216 8.68 -9.04 -20.38
N SER A 217 8.86 -8.43 -19.21
CA SER A 217 10.17 -7.94 -18.76
C SER A 217 11.16 -9.08 -18.54
N PRO A 218 12.34 -9.06 -19.20
CA PRO A 218 13.40 -10.04 -18.97
C PRO A 218 13.92 -10.03 -17.52
N GLY A 219 13.89 -8.86 -16.87
CA GLY A 219 14.35 -8.70 -15.49
C GLY A 219 13.61 -9.59 -14.50
N ASN A 220 12.33 -9.86 -14.73
CA ASN A 220 11.56 -10.77 -13.85
C ASN A 220 12.13 -12.19 -13.86
N SER A 221 12.57 -12.70 -15.01
CA SER A 221 13.18 -14.02 -15.14
C SER A 221 14.54 -14.09 -14.44
N ILE A 222 15.35 -13.03 -14.58
CA ILE A 222 16.65 -12.94 -13.90
C ILE A 222 16.46 -12.91 -12.37
N ARG A 223 15.52 -12.09 -11.90
CA ARG A 223 15.19 -12.00 -10.47
C ARG A 223 14.67 -13.33 -9.89
N ALA A 224 13.90 -14.09 -10.66
CA ALA A 224 13.42 -15.40 -10.22
C ALA A 224 14.59 -16.36 -9.99
N VAL A 225 15.57 -16.41 -10.90
CA VAL A 225 16.74 -17.29 -10.75
C VAL A 225 17.63 -16.86 -9.57
N GLY A 226 17.92 -15.57 -9.45
CA GLY A 226 18.81 -15.06 -8.38
C GLY A 226 18.21 -15.10 -6.97
N GLY A 227 16.88 -15.18 -6.84
CA GLY A 227 16.18 -15.15 -5.56
C GLY A 227 16.12 -16.48 -4.81
N GLY A 228 16.71 -17.55 -5.34
CA GLY A 228 16.61 -18.89 -4.75
C GLY A 228 15.17 -19.41 -4.69
N SER A 229 14.35 -19.08 -5.68
CA SER A 229 12.93 -19.45 -5.68
C SER A 229 12.70 -20.91 -6.06
N ASP A 230 11.94 -21.63 -5.24
CA ASP A 230 11.38 -22.94 -5.59
C ASP A 230 10.08 -22.74 -6.39
N SER A 231 10.20 -22.21 -7.61
CA SER A 231 9.03 -21.89 -8.43
C SER A 231 8.14 -23.12 -8.64
N MET A 232 6.85 -23.01 -8.33
CA MET A 232 5.92 -24.11 -8.56
C MET A 232 5.48 -24.18 -10.03
N ASN A 233 5.11 -25.38 -10.48
CA ASN A 233 4.37 -25.54 -11.74
C ASN A 233 2.97 -24.90 -11.60
N ILE A 234 2.29 -24.65 -12.73
CA ILE A 234 1.02 -23.90 -12.73
C ILE A 234 -0.05 -24.59 -11.87
N LEU A 235 -0.15 -25.93 -11.96
CA LEU A 235 -1.14 -26.69 -11.19
C LEU A 235 -0.88 -26.60 -9.68
N GLY A 236 0.38 -26.72 -9.26
CA GLY A 236 0.81 -26.53 -7.88
C GLY A 236 0.51 -25.12 -7.39
N SER A 237 0.84 -24.10 -8.18
CA SER A 237 0.51 -22.71 -7.83
C SER A 237 -1.00 -22.51 -7.67
N ILE A 238 -1.83 -23.08 -8.55
CA ILE A 238 -3.30 -23.01 -8.41
C ILE A 238 -3.75 -23.71 -7.12
N PHE A 239 -3.33 -24.95 -6.91
CA PHE A 239 -3.72 -25.75 -5.74
C PHE A 239 -3.37 -25.04 -4.42
N TYR A 240 -2.12 -24.62 -4.26
CA TYR A 240 -1.68 -23.91 -3.06
C TYR A 240 -2.35 -22.55 -2.90
N SER A 241 -2.68 -21.85 -3.99
CA SER A 241 -3.39 -20.57 -3.89
C SER A 241 -4.84 -20.73 -3.45
N VAL A 242 -5.53 -21.78 -3.94
CA VAL A 242 -6.88 -22.14 -3.49
C VAL A 242 -6.88 -22.53 -2.01
N GLN A 243 -5.82 -23.21 -1.55
CA GLN A 243 -5.69 -23.60 -0.16
C GLN A 243 -5.32 -22.43 0.77
N GLU A 244 -4.30 -21.66 0.41
CA GLU A 244 -3.68 -20.68 1.32
C GLU A 244 -4.28 -19.27 1.18
N GLY A 245 -4.83 -18.91 0.01
CA GLY A 245 -5.50 -17.62 -0.20
C GLY A 245 -6.65 -17.38 0.78
N PRO A 246 -7.63 -18.29 0.91
CA PRO A 246 -8.72 -18.15 1.87
C PRO A 246 -8.25 -18.17 3.33
N LYS A 247 -7.23 -18.98 3.67
CA LYS A 247 -6.64 -19.01 5.02
C LYS A 247 -5.99 -17.68 5.38
N LEU A 248 -5.22 -17.09 4.46
CA LEU A 248 -4.61 -15.78 4.64
C LEU A 248 -5.68 -14.70 4.83
N LEU A 249 -6.72 -14.68 3.97
CA LEU A 249 -7.84 -13.75 4.11
C LEU A 249 -8.54 -13.90 5.47
N TYR A 250 -8.81 -15.14 5.89
CA TYR A 250 -9.41 -15.43 7.19
C TYR A 250 -8.54 -14.92 8.34
N TYR A 251 -7.24 -15.22 8.32
CA TYR A 251 -6.28 -14.72 9.31
C TYR A 251 -6.30 -13.19 9.41
N LEU A 252 -6.22 -12.52 8.25
CA LEU A 252 -6.20 -11.06 8.17
C LEU A 252 -7.51 -10.42 8.68
N ILE A 253 -8.66 -11.02 8.38
CA ILE A 253 -9.97 -10.54 8.87
C ILE A 253 -10.11 -10.80 10.37
N ILE A 254 -9.83 -12.01 10.85
CA ILE A 254 -10.01 -12.38 12.26
C ILE A 254 -9.09 -11.57 13.17
N LYS A 255 -7.84 -11.36 12.78
CA LYS A 255 -6.90 -10.49 13.51
C LYS A 255 -7.44 -9.07 13.71
N ASN A 256 -8.31 -8.61 12.82
CA ASN A 256 -8.87 -7.26 12.83
C ASN A 256 -10.39 -7.24 13.08
N ILE A 257 -11.03 -8.35 13.49
CA ILE A 257 -12.49 -8.48 13.45
C ILE A 257 -13.22 -7.49 14.36
N ILE A 258 -12.66 -7.19 15.53
CA ILE A 258 -13.23 -6.22 16.48
C ILE A 258 -13.26 -4.82 15.85
N PHE A 259 -12.16 -4.43 15.19
CA PHE A 259 -12.06 -3.15 14.49
C PHE A 259 -12.96 -3.11 13.26
N LEU A 260 -12.90 -4.13 12.40
CA LEU A 260 -13.68 -4.18 11.15
C LEU A 260 -15.19 -4.23 11.42
N SER A 261 -15.65 -4.99 12.41
CA SER A 261 -17.07 -5.07 12.77
C SER A 261 -17.59 -3.76 13.35
N SER A 262 -16.83 -3.12 14.26
CA SER A 262 -17.19 -1.81 14.81
C SER A 262 -17.21 -0.71 13.75
N LEU A 263 -16.20 -0.68 12.87
CA LEU A 263 -16.15 0.21 11.71
C LEU A 263 -17.36 -0.01 10.80
N THR A 264 -17.68 -1.27 10.48
CA THR A 264 -18.80 -1.62 9.60
C THR A 264 -20.12 -1.13 10.18
N ALA A 265 -20.37 -1.36 11.48
CA ALA A 265 -21.60 -0.95 12.15
C ALA A 265 -21.75 0.58 12.22
N VAL A 266 -20.68 1.29 12.59
CA VAL A 266 -20.68 2.76 12.67
C VAL A 266 -20.90 3.39 11.30
N LEU A 267 -20.22 2.90 10.26
CA LEU A 267 -20.42 3.37 8.89
C LEU A 267 -21.83 3.09 8.38
N SER A 268 -22.39 1.89 8.68
CA SER A 268 -23.77 1.55 8.31
C SER A 268 -24.77 2.54 8.91
N TYR A 269 -24.60 2.84 10.20
CA TYR A 269 -25.42 3.84 10.88
C TYR A 269 -25.25 5.24 10.27
N VAL A 270 -24.03 5.66 9.93
CA VAL A 270 -23.79 6.96 9.30
C VAL A 270 -24.45 7.04 7.92
N PHE A 271 -24.31 6.00 7.10
CA PHE A 271 -24.95 5.95 5.79
C PHE A 271 -26.48 5.95 5.86
N SER A 272 -27.07 5.40 6.93
CA SER A 272 -28.53 5.45 7.15
C SER A 272 -29.05 6.88 7.35
N GLN A 273 -28.21 7.79 7.84
CA GLN A 273 -28.58 9.19 8.06
C GLN A 273 -28.71 9.99 6.76
N PHE A 274 -28.02 9.57 5.69
CA PHE A 274 -28.00 10.30 4.43
C PHE A 274 -29.15 9.95 3.49
N ASN A 275 -29.83 8.83 3.73
CA ASN A 275 -30.85 8.37 2.80
C ASN A 275 -31.99 7.67 3.54
N LYS A 276 -32.84 8.48 4.18
CA LYS A 276 -33.88 8.06 5.14
C LYS A 276 -35.06 7.27 4.53
N ARG A 277 -35.17 7.16 3.20
CA ARG A 277 -36.37 6.64 2.51
C ARG A 277 -36.13 5.38 1.66
N ILE A 278 -35.20 4.51 2.07
CA ILE A 278 -34.95 3.29 1.30
C ILE A 278 -35.66 2.11 1.95
N TYR A 279 -36.58 1.52 1.18
CA TYR A 279 -37.13 0.20 1.46
C TYR A 279 -35.99 -0.83 1.51
N ILE A 280 -35.95 -1.61 2.57
CA ILE A 280 -34.88 -2.57 2.85
C ILE A 280 -35.36 -3.95 2.39
N ASP A 281 -34.90 -4.36 1.22
CA ASP A 281 -35.00 -5.75 0.78
C ASP A 281 -33.84 -6.54 1.43
N LYS A 282 -34.17 -7.35 2.44
CA LYS A 282 -33.20 -8.13 3.20
C LYS A 282 -32.52 -9.20 2.33
N GLU A 283 -33.27 -9.88 1.47
CA GLU A 283 -32.74 -10.93 0.59
C GLU A 283 -31.68 -10.35 -0.34
N LYS A 284 -31.98 -9.21 -0.96
CA LYS A 284 -31.02 -8.49 -1.80
C LYS A 284 -29.78 -8.04 -1.03
N ILE A 285 -29.90 -7.67 0.25
CA ILE A 285 -28.74 -7.34 1.09
C ILE A 285 -27.87 -8.58 1.31
N TYR A 286 -28.44 -9.71 1.69
CA TYR A 286 -27.69 -10.95 1.90
C TYR A 286 -27.00 -11.43 0.62
N LEU A 287 -27.68 -11.36 -0.52
CA LEU A 287 -27.09 -11.70 -1.83
C LEU A 287 -25.91 -10.80 -2.18
N ASN A 288 -26.02 -9.48 -1.96
CA ASN A 288 -24.92 -8.55 -2.21
C ASN A 288 -23.73 -8.81 -1.28
N ILE A 289 -23.99 -9.02 0.02
CA ILE A 289 -22.93 -9.33 1.00
C ILE A 289 -22.25 -10.65 0.64
N GLY A 290 -23.01 -11.70 0.34
CA GLY A 290 -22.47 -12.99 -0.10
C GLY A 290 -21.60 -12.85 -1.34
N SER A 291 -22.06 -12.08 -2.34
CA SER A 291 -21.27 -11.82 -3.56
C SER A 291 -19.96 -11.10 -3.26
N ILE A 292 -19.96 -10.11 -2.35
CA ILE A 292 -18.74 -9.40 -1.94
C ILE A 292 -17.76 -10.35 -1.23
N LEU A 293 -18.26 -11.20 -0.33
CA LEU A 293 -17.43 -12.18 0.36
C LEU A 293 -16.82 -13.20 -0.61
N SER A 294 -17.61 -13.72 -1.56
CA SER A 294 -17.10 -14.60 -2.62
C SER A 294 -16.03 -13.91 -3.48
N LEU A 295 -16.22 -12.64 -3.83
CA LEU A 295 -15.23 -11.87 -4.58
C LEU A 295 -13.93 -11.67 -3.78
N LEU A 296 -14.01 -11.45 -2.46
CA LEU A 296 -12.82 -11.37 -1.60
C LEU A 296 -12.07 -12.68 -1.52
N VAL A 297 -12.77 -13.81 -1.44
CA VAL A 297 -12.14 -15.15 -1.47
C VAL A 297 -11.44 -15.39 -2.80
N ILE A 298 -12.10 -15.07 -3.93
CA ILE A 298 -11.46 -15.17 -5.25
C ILE A 298 -10.24 -14.23 -5.32
N ALA A 299 -10.37 -12.99 -4.85
CA ALA A 299 -9.27 -12.03 -4.84
C ALA A 299 -8.07 -12.51 -4.01
N SER A 300 -8.29 -13.19 -2.88
CA SER A 300 -7.19 -13.71 -2.06
C SER A 300 -6.47 -14.89 -2.71
N ILE A 301 -7.19 -15.76 -3.44
CA ILE A 301 -6.58 -16.81 -4.28
C ILE A 301 -5.68 -16.18 -5.34
N LEU A 302 -6.20 -15.17 -6.04
CA LEU A 302 -5.47 -14.47 -7.11
C LEU A 302 -4.28 -13.67 -6.59
N TYR A 303 -4.39 -13.11 -5.38
CA TYR A 303 -3.31 -12.40 -4.71
C TYR A 303 -2.14 -13.35 -4.39
N VAL A 304 -2.42 -14.57 -3.93
CA VAL A 304 -1.40 -15.53 -3.53
C VAL A 304 -0.77 -16.26 -4.73
N PHE A 305 -1.49 -16.36 -5.85
CA PHE A 305 -1.05 -17.10 -7.04
C PHE A 305 0.31 -16.70 -7.62
N PRO A 306 0.60 -15.41 -7.89
CA PRO A 306 1.90 -15.02 -8.40
C PRO A 306 3.04 -15.41 -7.46
N ALA A 307 2.84 -15.31 -6.14
CA ALA A 307 3.86 -15.63 -5.16
C ALA A 307 4.23 -17.12 -5.16
N PHE A 308 3.26 -18.04 -5.22
CA PHE A 308 3.60 -19.46 -5.39
C PHE A 308 4.24 -19.75 -6.75
N LYS A 309 3.79 -19.06 -7.80
CA LYS A 309 4.35 -19.26 -9.14
C LYS A 309 5.81 -18.82 -9.23
N THR A 310 6.17 -17.70 -8.61
CA THR A 310 7.51 -17.11 -8.73
C THR A 310 8.43 -17.42 -7.56
N LEU A 311 7.91 -17.63 -6.35
CA LEU A 311 8.70 -17.79 -5.12
C LEU A 311 8.51 -19.15 -4.45
N GLY A 312 7.47 -19.92 -4.81
CA GLY A 312 7.15 -21.18 -4.13
C GLY A 312 6.61 -21.02 -2.71
N ARG A 313 6.26 -19.80 -2.28
CA ARG A 313 5.81 -19.49 -0.92
C ARG A 313 4.78 -18.37 -0.90
N LEU A 314 4.20 -18.13 0.27
CA LEU A 314 3.32 -16.99 0.52
C LEU A 314 4.01 -15.66 0.19
N PRO A 315 3.24 -14.66 -0.28
CA PRO A 315 3.77 -13.32 -0.48
C PRO A 315 4.24 -12.72 0.85
N PRO A 316 5.23 -11.81 0.83
CA PRO A 316 5.72 -11.17 2.05
C PRO A 316 4.64 -10.26 2.67
N ASP A 317 4.57 -10.19 4.01
CA ASP A 317 3.54 -9.44 4.75
C ASP A 317 3.32 -7.98 4.29
N ARG A 318 4.35 -7.32 3.74
CA ARG A 318 4.25 -5.96 3.18
C ARG A 318 3.29 -5.84 1.98
N SER A 319 3.10 -6.90 1.21
CA SER A 319 2.18 -6.88 0.07
C SER A 319 0.72 -7.07 0.48
N ASP A 320 0.46 -7.53 1.71
CA ASP A 320 -0.90 -7.86 2.19
C ASP A 320 -1.81 -6.63 2.27
N ILE A 321 -1.24 -5.42 2.30
CA ILE A 321 -2.00 -4.18 2.21
C ILE A 321 -2.91 -4.14 0.97
N THR A 322 -2.51 -4.83 -0.10
CA THR A 322 -3.28 -4.91 -1.34
C THR A 322 -4.62 -5.62 -1.09
N LEU A 323 -4.56 -6.76 -0.40
CA LEU A 323 -5.76 -7.52 -0.02
C LEU A 323 -6.55 -6.77 1.06
N MET A 324 -5.86 -6.16 2.03
CA MET A 324 -6.50 -5.36 3.08
C MET A 324 -7.21 -4.12 2.55
N PHE A 325 -6.71 -3.51 1.47
CA PHE A 325 -7.40 -2.44 0.76
C PHE A 325 -8.73 -2.93 0.18
N LEU A 326 -8.76 -4.11 -0.44
CA LEU A 326 -10.01 -4.70 -0.94
C LEU A 326 -10.99 -5.06 0.19
N VAL A 327 -10.48 -5.59 1.31
CA VAL A 327 -11.28 -5.85 2.52
C VAL A 327 -11.87 -4.53 3.04
N LEU A 328 -11.08 -3.47 3.12
CA LEU A 328 -11.56 -2.17 3.59
C LEU A 328 -12.62 -1.59 2.64
N MET A 329 -12.39 -1.60 1.32
CA MET A 329 -13.41 -1.15 0.35
C MET A 329 -14.70 -1.97 0.47
N SER A 330 -14.57 -3.28 0.70
CA SER A 330 -15.71 -4.16 0.95
C SER A 330 -16.45 -3.78 2.23
N VAL A 331 -15.76 -3.38 3.30
CA VAL A 331 -16.41 -2.83 4.51
C VAL A 331 -17.25 -1.60 4.17
N PHE A 332 -16.74 -0.63 3.40
CA PHE A 332 -17.52 0.54 3.00
C PHE A 332 -18.76 0.17 2.17
N ILE A 333 -18.63 -0.77 1.23
CA ILE A 333 -19.73 -1.23 0.38
C ILE A 333 -20.76 -2.02 1.20
N VAL A 334 -20.32 -2.96 2.05
CA VAL A 334 -21.18 -3.72 2.95
C VAL A 334 -21.90 -2.78 3.91
N SER A 335 -21.20 -1.80 4.50
CA SER A 335 -21.82 -0.78 5.36
C SER A 335 -22.88 0.02 4.62
N TRP A 336 -22.62 0.36 3.35
CA TRP A 336 -23.62 1.01 2.53
C TRP A 336 -24.86 0.11 2.41
N HIS A 337 -24.73 -1.15 2.01
CA HIS A 337 -25.89 -2.06 1.89
C HIS A 337 -26.59 -2.35 3.22
N ALA A 338 -25.83 -2.45 4.32
CA ALA A 338 -26.34 -2.74 5.66
C ALA A 338 -26.92 -1.51 6.39
N ARG A 339 -26.91 -0.32 5.77
CA ARG A 339 -27.43 0.93 6.35
C ARG A 339 -28.87 0.83 6.86
N GLY A 340 -29.69 -0.04 6.27
CA GLY A 340 -31.06 -0.27 6.69
C GLY A 340 -31.18 -1.05 8.00
N ILE A 341 -30.25 -1.95 8.27
CA ILE A 341 -30.28 -2.87 9.41
C ILE A 341 -29.82 -2.14 10.69
N MET A 342 -28.79 -1.28 10.57
CA MET A 342 -28.21 -0.56 11.71
C MET A 342 -28.93 0.74 12.06
N GLN A 343 -30.20 0.63 12.47
CA GLN A 343 -30.95 1.72 13.11
C GLN A 343 -31.05 1.56 14.64
N ASN A 344 -30.63 0.42 15.18
CA ASN A 344 -30.64 0.18 16.62
C ASN A 344 -29.65 1.11 17.34
N LYS A 345 -30.18 1.97 18.21
CA LYS A 345 -29.43 2.99 18.95
C LYS A 345 -28.42 2.35 19.91
N LEU A 346 -28.78 1.27 20.60
CA LEU A 346 -27.90 0.63 21.58
C LEU A 346 -26.67 -0.01 20.91
N LEU A 347 -26.90 -0.78 19.84
CA LEU A 347 -25.81 -1.38 19.06
C LEU A 347 -24.88 -0.32 18.47
N THR A 348 -25.45 0.75 17.93
CA THR A 348 -24.65 1.87 17.40
C THR A 348 -23.79 2.50 18.50
N LEU A 349 -24.31 2.66 19.71
CA LEU A 349 -23.56 3.21 20.84
C LEU A 349 -22.40 2.31 21.22
N LEU A 350 -22.68 1.01 21.38
CA LEU A 350 -21.68 -0.01 21.70
C LEU A 350 -20.55 -0.04 20.67
N PHE A 351 -20.88 -0.13 19.38
CA PHE A 351 -19.86 -0.15 18.32
C PHE A 351 -19.13 1.19 18.18
N SER A 352 -19.78 2.32 18.45
CA SER A 352 -19.09 3.63 18.51
C SER A 352 -18.08 3.67 19.66
N PHE A 353 -18.41 3.08 20.80
CA PHE A 353 -17.53 2.97 21.95
C PHE A 353 -16.35 2.01 21.69
N ILE A 354 -16.59 0.85 21.06
CA ILE A 354 -15.53 -0.07 20.64
C ILE A 354 -14.58 0.60 19.65
N LEU A 355 -15.11 1.34 18.66
CA LEU A 355 -14.30 2.07 17.69
C LEU A 355 -13.46 3.16 18.37
N PHE A 356 -14.04 3.85 19.37
CA PHE A 356 -13.33 4.82 20.20
C PHE A 356 -12.22 4.16 21.04
N ILE A 357 -12.46 3.02 21.68
CA ILE A 357 -11.38 2.30 22.39
C ILE A 357 -10.28 1.87 21.41
N SER A 358 -10.68 1.37 20.24
CA SER A 358 -9.75 0.93 19.19
C SER A 358 -8.88 2.08 18.67
N SER A 359 -9.32 3.34 18.76
CA SER A 359 -8.45 4.46 18.37
C SER A 359 -7.29 4.69 19.33
N PHE A 360 -7.44 4.35 20.62
CA PHE A 360 -6.34 4.49 21.58
C PHE A 360 -5.22 3.46 21.35
N SER A 361 -5.52 2.29 20.78
CA SER A 361 -4.47 1.30 20.46
C SER A 361 -3.54 1.78 19.33
N LEU A 362 -3.95 2.75 18.51
CA LEU A 362 -3.05 3.38 17.53
C LEU A 362 -1.96 4.22 18.20
N THR A 363 -2.28 4.84 19.32
CA THR A 363 -1.40 5.80 20.00
C THR A 363 -0.77 5.26 21.28
N SER A 364 -1.14 4.06 21.73
CA SER A 364 -0.60 3.46 22.96
C SER A 364 0.92 3.31 22.92
N THR A 365 1.49 3.01 21.74
CA THR A 365 2.94 2.90 21.52
C THR A 365 3.56 4.17 20.94
N LEU A 366 2.81 5.27 20.82
CA LEU A 366 3.28 6.46 20.09
C LEU A 366 4.58 7.03 20.64
N GLY A 367 4.69 7.21 21.95
CA GLY A 367 5.90 7.75 22.57
C GLY A 367 7.12 6.86 22.33
N GLY A 368 6.97 5.54 22.47
CA GLY A 368 8.03 4.56 22.19
C GLY A 368 8.45 4.57 20.73
N ASP A 369 7.48 4.53 19.81
CA ASP A 369 7.77 4.49 18.37
C ASP A 369 8.46 5.78 17.90
N VAL A 370 8.06 6.95 18.42
CA VAL A 370 8.73 8.24 18.13
C VAL A 370 10.14 8.25 18.71
N TYR A 371 10.33 7.75 19.93
CA TYR A 371 11.65 7.67 20.57
C TYR A 371 12.61 6.77 19.78
N ILE A 372 12.18 5.57 19.41
CA ILE A 372 12.96 4.60 18.62
C ILE A 372 13.30 5.20 17.25
N ALA A 373 12.30 5.72 16.53
CA ALA A 373 12.51 6.31 15.21
C ALA A 373 13.46 7.52 15.26
N ARG A 374 13.33 8.38 16.28
CA ARG A 374 14.23 9.51 16.49
C ARG A 374 15.67 9.06 16.71
N ASN A 375 15.90 8.12 17.63
CA ASN A 375 17.25 7.63 17.92
C ASN A 375 17.90 6.96 16.71
N TYR A 376 17.12 6.18 15.96
CA TYR A 376 17.56 5.62 14.69
C TYR A 376 17.95 6.71 13.69
N SER A 377 17.09 7.71 13.48
CA SER A 377 17.35 8.78 12.52
C SER A 377 18.61 9.59 12.87
N LEU A 378 18.88 9.84 14.15
CA LEU A 378 20.10 10.52 14.60
C LEU A 378 21.36 9.68 14.33
N ALA A 379 21.32 8.39 14.64
CA ALA A 379 22.43 7.49 14.37
C ALA A 379 22.68 7.33 12.86
N PHE A 380 21.62 7.26 12.07
CA PHE A 380 21.69 7.25 10.61
C PHE A 380 22.29 8.55 10.05
N ASP A 381 21.85 9.71 10.54
CA ASP A 381 22.38 11.00 10.08
C ASP A 381 23.88 11.12 10.39
N GLN A 382 24.33 10.63 11.56
CA GLN A 382 25.76 10.53 11.89
C GLN A 382 26.53 9.59 10.96
N MET A 383 25.94 8.44 10.61
CA MET A 383 26.52 7.51 9.64
C MET A 383 26.70 8.17 8.26
N ILE A 384 25.66 8.86 7.76
CA ILE A 384 25.72 9.57 6.48
C ILE A 384 26.73 10.70 6.48
N LEU A 385 26.87 11.44 7.59
CA LEU A 385 27.89 12.48 7.72
C LEU A 385 29.31 11.92 7.58
N LYS A 386 29.62 10.82 8.27
CA LYS A 386 30.93 10.14 8.14
C LYS A 386 31.21 9.66 6.72
N ILE A 387 30.21 9.09 6.06
CA ILE A 387 30.34 8.63 4.67
C ILE A 387 30.63 9.80 3.73
N LYS A 388 29.97 10.94 3.94
CA LYS A 388 30.22 12.16 3.14
C LYS A 388 31.60 12.75 3.37
N GLU A 389 32.06 12.80 4.62
CA GLU A 389 33.41 13.28 4.95
C GLU A 389 34.47 12.43 4.26
N ALA A 390 34.28 11.10 4.22
CA ALA A 390 35.14 10.21 3.48
C ALA A 390 35.08 10.49 1.96
N SER A 391 33.87 10.61 1.40
CA SER A 391 33.65 10.92 -0.02
C SER A 391 34.28 12.25 -0.45
N SER A 392 34.17 13.31 0.37
CA SER A 392 34.73 14.63 0.06
C SER A 392 36.24 14.71 0.21
N SER A 393 36.83 13.88 1.07
CA SER A 393 38.28 13.82 1.27
C SER A 393 39.03 13.24 0.06
N GLY A 394 38.32 12.68 -0.94
CA GLY A 394 38.91 12.06 -2.12
C GLY A 394 39.71 10.79 -1.81
N LYS A 395 39.58 10.27 -0.59
CA LYS A 395 40.29 9.09 -0.15
C LYS A 395 39.49 7.84 -0.49
N ASP A 396 40.14 6.89 -1.16
CA ASP A 396 39.67 5.50 -1.35
C ASP A 396 39.69 4.69 -0.03
N GLU A 397 39.22 5.30 1.06
CA GLU A 397 39.21 4.71 2.39
C GLU A 397 37.94 3.88 2.62
N LEU A 398 38.12 2.72 3.26
CA LEU A 398 37.02 1.91 3.76
C LEU A 398 36.42 2.60 4.99
N VAL A 399 35.12 2.92 4.94
CA VAL A 399 34.46 3.64 6.04
C VAL A 399 33.93 2.63 7.06
N VAL A 400 34.44 2.70 8.29
CA VAL A 400 33.95 1.89 9.41
C VAL A 400 32.89 2.68 10.17
N ILE A 401 31.69 2.12 10.25
CA ILE A 401 30.54 2.73 10.92
C ILE A 401 30.05 1.87 12.07
N ASN A 402 29.41 2.50 13.06
CA ASN A 402 28.77 1.78 14.14
C ASN A 402 27.49 1.12 13.64
N LYS A 403 27.15 -0.06 14.17
CA LYS A 403 25.84 -0.67 13.96
C LYS A 403 24.71 0.30 14.34
N LEU A 404 23.74 0.46 13.43
CA LEU A 404 22.55 1.27 13.70
C LEU A 404 21.68 0.63 14.80
N PRO A 405 21.01 1.44 15.65
CA PRO A 405 20.04 0.93 16.61
C PRO A 405 18.79 0.41 15.88
N GLU A 406 17.82 -0.11 16.63
CA GLU A 406 16.54 -0.55 16.08
C GLU A 406 15.78 0.61 15.40
N ALA A 407 15.24 0.38 14.22
CA ALA A 407 14.51 1.39 13.43
C ALA A 407 13.04 1.54 13.84
N GLY A 408 12.46 0.53 14.50
CA GLY A 408 11.04 0.51 14.86
C GLY A 408 10.14 0.58 13.61
N LEU A 409 9.37 1.66 13.48
CA LEU A 409 8.44 1.85 12.36
C LEU A 409 9.08 2.45 11.09
N VAL A 410 10.30 3.01 11.15
CA VAL A 410 10.94 3.60 9.96
C VAL A 410 11.79 2.56 9.21
N ALA A 411 12.11 2.85 7.96
CA ALA A 411 12.88 1.92 7.13
C ALA A 411 14.30 1.71 7.69
N ASN A 412 14.76 0.47 7.68
CA ASN A 412 16.06 0.08 8.21
C ASN A 412 17.13 0.00 7.09
N ALA A 413 18.29 0.59 7.31
CA ALA A 413 19.46 0.57 6.42
C ALA A 413 20.64 -0.20 7.04
N GLN A 414 20.33 -1.23 7.83
CA GLN A 414 21.32 -1.94 8.63
C GLN A 414 22.44 -2.54 7.78
N THR A 415 23.62 -1.97 7.95
CA THR A 415 24.87 -2.41 7.34
C THR A 415 25.39 -3.69 7.98
N LYS A 416 26.27 -4.39 7.25
CA LYS A 416 26.86 -5.68 7.66
C LYS A 416 28.36 -5.53 7.90
N SER A 417 28.95 -6.51 8.58
CA SER A 417 30.40 -6.59 8.77
C SER A 417 31.15 -6.98 7.49
N ASP A 418 30.49 -7.71 6.59
CA ASP A 418 31.03 -8.07 5.28
C ASP A 418 30.91 -6.91 4.28
N GLN A 419 32.04 -6.40 3.79
CA GLN A 419 32.08 -5.32 2.79
C GLN A 419 31.37 -5.71 1.48
N SER A 420 31.39 -7.00 1.12
CA SER A 420 30.82 -7.51 -0.13
C SER A 420 29.30 -7.65 -0.09
N ASP A 421 28.69 -7.49 1.09
CA ASP A 421 27.25 -7.50 1.24
C ASP A 421 26.61 -6.39 0.38
N TRP A 422 25.54 -6.75 -0.34
CA TRP A 422 24.89 -5.86 -1.30
C TRP A 422 24.36 -4.57 -0.65
N ILE A 423 24.02 -4.58 0.65
CA ILE A 423 23.57 -3.39 1.38
C ILE A 423 24.72 -2.38 1.45
N ASN A 424 25.89 -2.85 1.90
CA ASN A 424 27.08 -2.01 2.05
C ASN A 424 27.53 -1.47 0.70
N LYS A 425 27.53 -2.34 -0.33
CA LYS A 425 27.84 -1.96 -1.71
C LYS A 425 26.88 -0.90 -2.24
N SER A 426 25.58 -1.06 -2.04
CA SER A 426 24.56 -0.12 -2.55
C SER A 426 24.74 1.29 -1.97
N ILE A 427 25.04 1.38 -0.66
CA ILE A 427 25.31 2.66 0.00
C ILE A 427 26.67 3.22 -0.47
N ALA A 428 27.71 2.40 -0.57
CA ALA A 428 29.03 2.82 -1.02
C ALA A 428 29.01 3.36 -2.47
N ASP A 429 28.35 2.65 -3.38
CA ASP A 429 28.18 3.05 -4.79
C ASP A 429 27.39 4.37 -4.90
N TYR A 430 26.39 4.57 -4.04
CA TYR A 430 25.62 5.82 -4.00
C TYR A 430 26.48 7.04 -3.66
N PHE A 431 27.36 6.90 -2.66
CA PHE A 431 28.26 7.97 -2.20
C PHE A 431 29.62 7.97 -2.90
N LYS A 432 29.84 7.07 -3.88
CA LYS A 432 31.09 6.91 -4.63
C LYS A 432 32.31 6.71 -3.74
N ILE A 433 32.20 5.84 -2.74
CA ILE A 433 33.30 5.45 -1.86
C ILE A 433 33.66 3.98 -2.05
N LYS A 434 34.87 3.58 -1.63
CA LYS A 434 35.38 2.21 -1.83
C LYS A 434 34.55 1.13 -1.12
N GLY A 435 34.00 1.44 0.05
CA GLY A 435 33.22 0.48 0.81
C GLY A 435 32.85 0.97 2.20
N ILE A 436 31.92 0.25 2.82
CA ILE A 436 31.44 0.51 4.17
C ILE A 436 31.41 -0.84 4.91
N ILE A 437 31.80 -0.85 6.19
CA ILE A 437 31.60 -2.00 7.09
C ILE A 437 31.03 -1.55 8.44
N ALA A 438 30.17 -2.37 9.01
CA ALA A 438 29.65 -2.21 10.36
C ALA A 438 30.59 -2.86 11.39
N LYS A 439 30.93 -2.13 12.45
CA LYS A 439 31.63 -2.66 13.64
C LYS A 439 30.66 -2.96 14.77
#